data_AF-A0A957QYV3-F1
#
_entry.id   AF-A0A957QYV3-F1
#
_cell.length_a   1.000
_cell.length_b   1.000
_cell.length_c   1.000
_cell.angle_alpha   90.00
_cell.angle_beta   90.00
_cell.angle_gamma   90.00
#
_symmetry.space_group_name_H-M   'P 1'
#
loop_
_entity.id
_entity.type
_entity.pdbx_description
1 polymer ?
#
loop_
_entity_poly.entity_id
_entity_poly.type
_entity_poly.pdbx_seq_one_letter_code
_entity_poly.pdbx_strand_id
1 'polypeptide(L)'
;MTKRTFSLLAVTIFVILLSLPLAGLAARSDTSSSDATSRIVALSSSDEQFSFTFAPGEMSLQNGRIAVDGLTSLLRAPGAPELPYYQTLIALPPGAIATAELVINGSEQIEQVGYLNPAPLQNELDMDLSNLAEVDIDIDALALEDKADAAIYELDAYYPGERFTLSEPAYLRDLRVVSLKLFPLSYNPATGTAALITEMTVTVHFQGSDMAVNGPLTNRDDGYLQGFAGSILNFEQAGQWRHTPAPAGGASNFPTGIDTYRIAVTADGIHEISYADLQAAGMDVDNIDPGTLEMMYRGNPVAYQFVGNGNNVFESGEAVRFYGEIFDSSRYEELYEDTNFYWIWAGGTPTLAGNSSSDSGQPAATSFRDTVILEAQNWY
;
A
#
# COMPACT_ATOMS: atom_id res chain seq x y z
N MET A 1 -61.28 63.95 -49.53
CA MET A 1 -60.18 64.94 -49.36
C MET A 1 -59.80 65.00 -47.89
N THR A 2 -58.69 64.33 -47.58
CA THR A 2 -57.71 64.63 -46.52
C THR A 2 -58.21 65.24 -45.21
N LYS A 3 -58.16 64.44 -44.13
CA LYS A 3 -57.56 64.85 -42.85
C LYS A 3 -57.08 63.60 -42.11
N ARG A 4 -55.75 63.49 -42.00
CA ARG A 4 -55.03 62.52 -41.18
C ARG A 4 -55.19 62.91 -39.71
N THR A 5 -55.55 61.97 -38.86
CA THR A 5 -55.37 62.08 -37.40
C THR A 5 -54.55 60.89 -36.93
N PHE A 6 -53.37 61.20 -36.41
CA PHE A 6 -52.50 60.30 -35.66
C PHE A 6 -53.21 59.86 -34.38
N SER A 7 -53.22 58.57 -34.09
CA SER A 7 -53.48 58.05 -32.74
C SER A 7 -52.24 57.32 -32.27
N LEU A 8 -51.61 57.85 -31.23
CA LEU A 8 -50.51 57.23 -30.51
C LEU A 8 -51.06 55.99 -29.79
N LEU A 9 -50.55 54.81 -30.14
CA LEU A 9 -50.69 53.62 -29.31
C LEU A 9 -49.47 53.55 -28.39
N ALA A 10 -49.70 53.79 -27.10
CA ALA A 10 -48.72 53.58 -26.05
C ALA A 10 -48.45 52.07 -25.92
N VAL A 11 -47.24 51.63 -26.28
CA VAL A 11 -46.76 50.28 -26.01
C VAL A 11 -46.04 50.31 -24.65
N THR A 12 -46.72 49.83 -23.63
CA THR A 12 -46.15 49.58 -22.31
C THR A 12 -45.29 48.32 -22.39
N ILE A 13 -43.96 48.47 -22.50
CA ILE A 13 -43.01 47.36 -22.40
C ILE A 13 -42.88 46.97 -20.93
N PHE A 14 -43.37 45.78 -20.60
CA PHE A 14 -43.18 45.13 -19.30
C PHE A 14 -41.80 44.45 -19.30
N VAL A 15 -40.80 45.08 -18.70
CA VAL A 15 -39.46 44.50 -18.51
C VAL A 15 -39.54 43.50 -17.36
N ILE A 16 -39.53 42.21 -17.69
CA ILE A 16 -39.31 41.13 -16.72
C ILE A 16 -37.81 41.11 -16.40
N LEU A 17 -37.45 41.62 -15.21
CA LEU A 17 -36.13 41.45 -14.61
C LEU A 17 -35.94 39.99 -14.22
N LEU A 18 -35.33 39.20 -15.09
CA LEU A 18 -34.83 37.87 -14.77
C LEU A 18 -33.52 38.04 -13.98
N SER A 19 -33.58 37.84 -12.66
CA SER A 19 -32.40 37.75 -11.80
C SER A 19 -31.70 36.41 -12.04
N LEU A 20 -30.65 36.41 -12.85
CA LEU A 20 -29.70 35.30 -12.92
C LEU A 20 -28.74 35.41 -11.73
N PRO A 21 -28.52 34.33 -10.94
CA PRO A 21 -27.47 34.33 -9.94
C PRO A 21 -26.11 34.35 -10.66
N LEU A 22 -25.39 35.45 -10.44
CA LEU A 22 -24.02 35.64 -10.87
C LEU A 22 -23.11 34.73 -10.05
N ALA A 23 -22.92 33.48 -10.48
CA ALA A 23 -21.87 32.63 -9.94
C ALA A 23 -20.52 33.20 -10.38
N GLY A 24 -19.74 33.65 -9.40
CA GLY A 24 -18.44 34.28 -9.61
C GLY A 24 -17.47 33.32 -10.30
N LEU A 25 -17.18 33.60 -11.57
CA LEU A 25 -15.96 33.14 -12.21
C LEU A 25 -14.80 33.93 -11.58
N ALA A 26 -14.17 33.35 -10.55
CA ALA A 26 -12.83 33.76 -10.16
C ALA A 26 -11.86 33.24 -11.23
N ALA A 27 -11.82 33.91 -12.39
CA ALA A 27 -10.76 33.71 -13.35
C ALA A 27 -9.48 34.31 -12.76
N ARG A 28 -8.66 33.47 -12.12
CA ARG A 28 -7.28 33.82 -11.80
C ARG A 28 -6.52 33.88 -13.12
N SER A 29 -6.23 35.10 -13.58
CA SER A 29 -5.25 35.35 -14.62
C SER A 29 -3.86 35.09 -14.03
N ASP A 30 -3.38 33.85 -14.12
CA ASP A 30 -1.96 33.62 -13.88
C ASP A 30 -1.17 34.10 -15.09
N THR A 31 -0.19 34.92 -14.75
CA THR A 31 0.63 35.71 -15.65
C THR A 31 1.55 34.78 -16.43
N SER A 32 1.67 35.03 -17.73
CA SER A 32 2.66 34.39 -18.59
C SER A 32 4.07 34.60 -18.03
N SER A 33 4.70 33.55 -17.52
CA SER A 33 6.14 33.39 -17.55
C SER A 33 6.45 32.18 -18.42
N SER A 34 7.20 32.43 -19.49
CA SER A 34 7.87 31.40 -20.28
C SER A 34 9.04 30.89 -19.44
N ASP A 35 8.83 29.76 -18.77
CA ASP A 35 9.89 28.94 -18.21
C ASP A 35 9.40 27.50 -18.34
N ALA A 36 10.20 26.67 -19.01
CA ALA A 36 9.92 25.29 -19.39
C ALA A 36 9.91 24.32 -18.20
N THR A 37 9.33 24.74 -17.08
CA THR A 37 9.04 23.85 -15.95
C THR A 37 7.83 23.00 -16.31
N SER A 38 7.82 21.75 -15.85
CA SER A 38 6.60 20.96 -15.86
C SER A 38 5.49 21.66 -15.12
N ARG A 39 4.29 21.61 -15.67
CA ARG A 39 3.13 22.30 -15.10
C ARG A 39 1.99 21.32 -14.90
N ILE A 40 1.44 21.38 -13.70
CA ILE A 40 0.10 20.88 -13.45
C ILE A 40 -0.82 22.06 -13.72
N VAL A 41 -1.57 21.98 -14.80
CA VAL A 41 -2.48 23.03 -15.27
C VAL A 41 -3.90 22.56 -15.03
N ALA A 42 -4.72 23.43 -14.43
CA ALA A 42 -6.12 23.19 -14.08
C ALA A 42 -6.32 22.00 -13.13
N LEU A 43 -6.85 22.29 -11.94
CA LEU A 43 -7.26 21.27 -10.97
C LEU A 43 -8.75 21.44 -10.76
N SER A 44 -9.52 20.39 -11.02
CA SER A 44 -10.93 20.31 -10.65
C SER A 44 -11.10 19.16 -9.69
N SER A 45 -11.68 19.43 -8.53
CA SER A 45 -11.75 18.49 -7.42
C SER A 45 -13.15 18.53 -6.83
N SER A 46 -13.87 17.41 -6.89
CA SER A 46 -15.19 17.20 -6.30
C SER A 46 -15.22 15.88 -5.52
N ASP A 47 -16.33 15.54 -4.89
CA ASP A 47 -16.50 14.24 -4.21
C ASP A 47 -16.73 13.08 -5.18
N GLU A 48 -16.89 13.37 -6.48
CA GLU A 48 -17.15 12.40 -7.54
C GLU A 48 -15.98 12.24 -8.51
N GLN A 49 -15.15 13.27 -8.68
CA GLN A 49 -14.01 13.20 -9.57
C GLN A 49 -12.91 14.21 -9.22
N PHE A 50 -11.70 13.88 -9.65
CA PHE A 50 -10.55 14.76 -9.63
C PHE A 50 -9.89 14.76 -11.01
N SER A 51 -9.69 15.94 -11.59
CA SER A 51 -9.10 16.10 -12.92
C SER A 51 -7.97 17.11 -12.91
N PHE A 52 -6.89 16.77 -13.62
CA PHE A 52 -5.76 17.66 -13.82
C PHE A 52 -5.09 17.45 -15.18
N THR A 53 -4.48 18.51 -15.71
CA THR A 53 -3.61 18.42 -16.88
C THR A 53 -2.16 18.46 -16.45
N PHE A 54 -1.37 17.51 -16.95
CA PHE A 54 0.07 17.41 -16.75
C PHE A 54 0.79 17.72 -18.05
N ALA A 55 1.68 18.70 -18.01
CA ALA A 55 2.57 19.05 -19.12
C ALA A 55 4.02 18.92 -18.62
N PRO A 56 4.78 17.88 -19.02
CA PRO A 56 6.20 17.79 -18.71
C PRO A 56 6.98 18.92 -19.40
N GLY A 57 8.13 19.27 -18.84
CA GLY A 57 9.03 20.25 -19.45
C GLY A 57 9.88 19.65 -20.56
N GLU A 58 11.00 20.31 -20.87
CA GLU A 58 11.86 19.89 -21.98
C GLU A 58 12.65 18.60 -21.66
N MET A 59 12.89 17.80 -22.70
CA MET A 59 13.78 16.65 -22.64
C MET A 59 15.24 17.10 -22.74
N SER A 60 16.11 16.50 -21.93
CA SER A 60 17.55 16.65 -22.05
C SER A 60 18.26 15.32 -21.80
N LEU A 61 19.44 15.14 -22.41
CA LEU A 61 20.34 14.03 -22.06
C LEU A 61 21.42 14.52 -21.10
N GLN A 62 21.53 13.83 -19.96
CA GLN A 62 22.54 14.11 -18.95
C GLN A 62 23.21 12.80 -18.55
N ASN A 63 24.52 12.69 -18.77
CA ASN A 63 25.33 11.51 -18.39
C ASN A 63 24.76 10.16 -18.89
N GLY A 64 24.25 10.10 -20.13
CA GLY A 64 23.68 8.88 -20.71
C GLY A 64 22.29 8.51 -20.18
N ARG A 65 21.63 9.43 -19.48
CA ARG A 65 20.24 9.28 -19.00
C ARG A 65 19.37 10.39 -19.57
N ILE A 66 18.10 10.08 -19.81
CA ILE A 66 17.10 11.09 -20.17
C ILE A 66 16.64 11.77 -18.88
N ALA A 67 16.69 13.09 -18.86
CA ALA A 67 16.07 13.93 -17.85
C ALA A 67 14.97 14.75 -18.50
N VAL A 68 13.82 14.86 -17.84
CA VAL A 68 12.70 15.69 -18.29
C VAL A 68 12.23 16.48 -17.09
N ASP A 69 12.13 17.79 -17.24
CA ASP A 69 11.64 18.65 -16.16
C ASP A 69 10.24 18.21 -15.72
N GLY A 70 10.07 17.99 -14.41
CA GLY A 70 8.84 17.47 -13.80
C GLY A 70 8.72 15.97 -13.64
N LEU A 71 9.62 15.20 -14.23
CA LEU A 71 9.68 13.76 -14.04
C LEU A 71 10.73 13.46 -12.98
N THR A 72 10.28 13.35 -11.73
CA THR A 72 11.16 13.24 -10.55
C THR A 72 11.45 11.79 -10.15
N SER A 73 10.62 10.84 -10.57
CA SER A 73 10.78 9.41 -10.28
C SER A 73 11.45 8.69 -11.45
N LEU A 74 12.15 7.59 -11.18
CA LEU A 74 12.87 6.82 -12.19
C LEU A 74 12.34 5.38 -12.25
N LEU A 75 11.91 4.97 -13.43
CA LEU A 75 11.54 3.59 -13.73
C LEU A 75 12.84 2.81 -13.92
N ARG A 76 13.16 1.92 -12.97
CA ARG A 76 14.40 1.13 -12.93
C ARG A 76 14.09 -0.35 -12.72
N ALA A 77 13.36 -0.96 -13.66
CA ALA A 77 13.23 -2.41 -13.65
C ALA A 77 14.56 -3.04 -14.09
N PRO A 78 15.10 -4.06 -13.40
CA PRO A 78 16.34 -4.71 -13.80
C PRO A 78 16.32 -5.15 -15.27
N GLY A 79 17.38 -4.84 -16.02
CA GLY A 79 17.48 -5.16 -17.45
C GLY A 79 16.67 -4.23 -18.38
N ALA A 80 15.82 -3.35 -17.86
CA ALA A 80 15.04 -2.38 -18.64
C ALA A 80 15.77 -1.02 -18.73
N PRO A 81 15.51 -0.21 -19.77
CA PRO A 81 16.06 1.15 -19.84
C PRO A 81 15.52 2.01 -18.69
N GLU A 82 16.41 2.80 -18.08
CA GLU A 82 16.04 3.74 -17.03
C GLU A 82 15.33 4.97 -17.61
N LEU A 83 14.08 5.18 -17.24
CA LEU A 83 13.27 6.30 -17.76
C LEU A 83 12.62 7.11 -16.63
N PRO A 84 12.69 8.45 -16.67
CA PRO A 84 11.98 9.28 -15.72
C PRO A 84 10.46 9.28 -15.97
N TYR A 85 9.69 9.34 -14.89
CA TYR A 85 8.23 9.38 -14.91
C TYR A 85 7.68 10.30 -13.81
N TYR A 86 6.40 10.67 -13.92
CA TYR A 86 5.73 11.50 -12.91
C TYR A 86 4.93 10.62 -11.95
N GLN A 87 5.04 10.89 -10.65
CA GLN A 87 4.27 10.19 -9.62
C GLN A 87 3.61 11.18 -8.67
N THR A 88 2.36 10.89 -8.31
CA THR A 88 1.65 11.66 -7.30
C THR A 88 0.67 10.78 -6.54
N LEU A 89 0.27 11.25 -5.36
CA LEU A 89 -0.81 10.66 -4.58
C LEU A 89 -2.11 11.42 -4.84
N ILE A 90 -3.21 10.69 -4.91
CA ILE A 90 -4.56 11.26 -5.01
C ILE A 90 -5.35 10.74 -3.82
N ALA A 91 -5.85 11.66 -3.00
CA ALA A 91 -6.73 11.34 -1.90
C ALA A 91 -8.10 10.92 -2.41
N LEU A 92 -8.71 9.98 -1.71
CA LEU A 92 -10.02 9.43 -2.02
C LEU A 92 -11.04 9.82 -0.95
N PRO A 93 -12.30 10.08 -1.34
CA PRO A 93 -13.40 10.07 -0.40
C PRO A 93 -13.50 8.73 0.35
N PRO A 94 -14.06 8.71 1.58
CA PRO A 94 -14.29 7.47 2.32
C PRO A 94 -15.16 6.50 1.51
N GLY A 95 -14.81 5.21 1.51
CA GLY A 95 -15.53 4.17 0.77
C GLY A 95 -15.36 4.19 -0.76
N ALA A 96 -14.84 5.26 -1.35
CA ALA A 96 -14.80 5.41 -2.80
C ALA A 96 -13.83 4.43 -3.48
N ILE A 97 -14.25 3.84 -4.59
CA ILE A 97 -13.36 3.13 -5.52
C ILE A 97 -12.89 4.13 -6.57
N ALA A 98 -11.58 4.14 -6.84
CA ALA A 98 -10.96 5.04 -7.80
C ALA A 98 -10.74 4.34 -9.14
N THR A 99 -11.17 5.00 -10.23
CA THR A 99 -10.84 4.59 -11.60
C THR A 99 -10.30 5.80 -12.35
N ALA A 100 -9.24 5.62 -13.14
CA ALA A 100 -8.61 6.73 -13.87
C ALA A 100 -8.74 6.56 -15.38
N GLU A 101 -8.99 7.67 -16.06
CA GLU A 101 -8.94 7.81 -17.50
C GLU A 101 -7.89 8.84 -17.89
N LEU A 102 -7.26 8.63 -19.05
CA LEU A 102 -6.19 9.47 -19.57
C LEU A 102 -6.52 9.88 -21.00
N VAL A 103 -6.43 11.19 -21.28
CA VAL A 103 -6.55 11.75 -22.62
C VAL A 103 -5.21 12.42 -22.98
N ILE A 104 -4.70 12.13 -24.18
CA ILE A 104 -3.53 12.82 -24.73
C ILE A 104 -4.03 14.06 -25.46
N ASN A 105 -3.65 15.23 -24.96
CA ASN A 105 -4.02 16.52 -25.53
C ASN A 105 -2.86 17.16 -26.31
N GLY A 106 -1.62 16.79 -25.96
CA GLY A 106 -0.40 17.30 -26.56
C GLY A 106 0.09 16.53 -27.78
N SER A 107 1.19 17.01 -28.36
CA SER A 107 1.92 16.31 -29.41
C SER A 107 2.96 15.36 -28.83
N GLU A 108 3.39 14.39 -29.63
CA GLU A 108 4.54 13.53 -29.32
C GLU A 108 5.79 14.13 -29.96
N GLN A 109 6.78 14.47 -29.14
CA GLN A 109 8.11 14.91 -29.57
C GLN A 109 9.05 13.72 -29.60
N ILE A 110 9.63 13.44 -30.76
CA ILE A 110 10.53 12.30 -30.95
C ILE A 110 11.96 12.81 -31.13
N GLU A 111 12.87 12.28 -30.31
CA GLU A 111 14.29 12.63 -30.34
C GLU A 111 15.17 11.38 -30.47
N GLN A 112 16.29 11.52 -31.19
CA GLN A 112 17.30 10.47 -31.28
C GLN A 112 18.22 10.55 -30.06
N VAL A 113 18.15 9.55 -29.19
CA VAL A 113 18.90 9.53 -27.92
C VAL A 113 20.01 8.47 -27.91
N GLY A 114 19.96 7.51 -28.85
CA GLY A 114 20.94 6.42 -28.96
C GLY A 114 20.60 5.25 -28.04
N TYR A 115 21.63 4.46 -27.71
CA TYR A 115 21.50 3.31 -26.81
C TYR A 115 21.50 3.78 -25.34
N LEU A 116 20.44 3.45 -24.60
CA LEU A 116 20.38 3.65 -23.15
C LEU A 116 20.79 2.35 -22.45
N ASN A 117 21.71 2.44 -21.49
CA ASN A 117 22.12 1.26 -20.72
C ASN A 117 20.94 0.74 -19.87
N PRO A 118 20.78 -0.58 -19.77
CA PRO A 118 19.75 -1.16 -18.92
C PRO A 118 20.07 -0.88 -17.45
N ALA A 119 19.03 -0.80 -16.62
CA ALA A 119 19.18 -0.65 -15.19
C ALA A 119 19.82 -1.93 -14.60
N PRO A 120 20.77 -1.77 -13.65
CA PRO A 120 21.46 -2.90 -13.07
C PRO A 120 20.49 -3.80 -12.29
N LEU A 121 20.84 -5.08 -12.18
CA LEU A 121 20.20 -5.98 -11.24
C LEU A 121 20.44 -5.46 -9.82
N GLN A 122 19.36 -5.07 -9.13
CA GLN A 122 19.44 -4.79 -7.70
C GLN A 122 19.67 -6.12 -7.00
N ASN A 123 20.91 -6.41 -6.64
CA ASN A 123 21.18 -7.44 -5.67
C ASN A 123 20.68 -6.94 -4.30
N GLU A 124 19.73 -7.65 -3.69
CA GLU A 124 19.52 -7.62 -2.23
C GLU A 124 20.72 -8.31 -1.56
N LEU A 125 21.91 -7.75 -1.76
CA LEU A 125 23.07 -8.14 -0.97
C LEU A 125 23.00 -7.30 0.32
N ASP A 126 22.32 -7.86 1.31
CA ASP A 126 22.60 -7.61 2.74
C ASP A 126 24.02 -8.15 3.03
N MET A 127 25.03 -7.56 2.38
CA MET A 127 26.42 -7.83 2.69
C MET A 127 26.75 -7.09 3.97
N ASP A 128 26.88 -7.85 5.05
CA ASP A 128 27.57 -7.40 6.25
C ASP A 128 29.00 -6.99 5.89
N LEU A 129 29.20 -5.69 5.64
CA LEU A 129 30.49 -5.10 5.27
C LEU A 129 31.51 -5.12 6.42
N SER A 130 31.17 -5.64 7.61
CA SER A 130 32.06 -5.64 8.76
C SER A 130 33.14 -6.74 8.72
N ASN A 131 33.01 -7.76 7.86
CA ASN A 131 33.96 -8.88 7.75
C ASN A 131 34.85 -8.88 6.49
N LEU A 132 35.02 -7.74 5.81
CA LEU A 132 35.81 -7.63 4.57
C LEU A 132 37.33 -7.61 4.75
N ALA A 133 37.88 -8.12 5.85
CA ALA A 133 39.32 -8.13 6.05
C ALA A 133 40.07 -9.19 5.21
N GLU A 134 39.38 -10.19 4.64
CA GLU A 134 40.08 -11.31 3.99
C GLU A 134 39.28 -12.07 2.91
N VAL A 135 38.42 -11.37 2.14
CA VAL A 135 37.84 -11.94 0.92
C VAL A 135 38.43 -11.22 -0.28
N ASP A 136 39.19 -11.97 -1.08
CA ASP A 136 39.64 -11.55 -2.41
C ASP A 136 38.41 -11.54 -3.32
N ILE A 137 37.58 -10.51 -3.18
CA ILE A 137 36.39 -10.32 -4.00
C ILE A 137 36.89 -9.92 -5.37
N ASP A 138 36.74 -10.82 -6.33
CA ASP A 138 36.94 -10.51 -7.74
C ASP A 138 35.91 -9.44 -8.13
N ILE A 139 36.37 -8.18 -8.17
CA ILE A 139 35.54 -7.01 -8.50
C ILE A 139 34.93 -7.16 -9.90
N ASP A 140 35.57 -7.93 -10.79
CA ASP A 140 35.03 -8.24 -12.12
C ASP A 140 33.90 -9.29 -12.05
N ALA A 141 33.83 -10.13 -11.02
CA ALA A 141 32.69 -11.03 -10.77
C ALA A 141 31.50 -10.32 -10.09
N LEU A 142 31.74 -9.15 -9.49
CA LEU A 142 30.71 -8.21 -9.04
C LEU A 142 30.29 -7.21 -10.12
N ALA A 143 30.88 -7.26 -11.32
CA ALA A 143 30.29 -6.66 -12.49
C ALA A 143 29.02 -7.47 -12.80
N LEU A 144 27.95 -7.11 -12.08
CA LEU A 144 26.57 -7.43 -12.42
C LEU A 144 26.41 -7.04 -13.88
N GLU A 145 26.57 -8.01 -14.77
CA GLU A 145 26.49 -7.75 -16.17
C GLU A 145 25.09 -7.19 -16.39
N ASP A 146 25.03 -5.91 -16.73
CA ASP A 146 23.88 -5.09 -17.10
C ASP A 146 23.16 -5.79 -18.26
N LYS A 147 22.51 -6.91 -17.96
CA LYS A 147 21.95 -7.80 -18.97
C LYS A 147 20.66 -7.18 -19.41
N ALA A 148 20.72 -6.50 -20.56
CA ALA A 148 19.57 -6.01 -21.26
C ALA A 148 18.50 -7.10 -21.35
N ASP A 149 17.30 -6.78 -20.89
CA ASP A 149 16.16 -7.67 -21.05
C ASP A 149 15.85 -7.75 -22.55
N ALA A 150 16.06 -8.93 -23.12
CA ALA A 150 15.82 -9.20 -24.54
C ALA A 150 14.37 -8.90 -24.93
N ALA A 151 13.40 -9.08 -24.02
CA ALA A 151 11.99 -8.78 -24.29
C ALA A 151 11.73 -7.27 -24.51
N ILE A 152 12.65 -6.40 -24.06
CA ILE A 152 12.58 -4.96 -24.24
C ILE A 152 13.54 -4.50 -25.35
N TYR A 153 14.81 -4.92 -25.28
CA TYR A 153 15.87 -4.39 -26.17
C TYR A 153 15.87 -4.97 -27.57
N GLU A 154 15.30 -6.17 -27.79
CA GLU A 154 15.23 -6.79 -29.12
C GLU A 154 13.90 -6.47 -29.85
N LEU A 155 12.99 -5.75 -29.19
CA LEU A 155 11.68 -5.40 -29.74
C LEU A 155 11.68 -3.97 -30.31
N ASP A 156 11.19 -3.81 -31.53
CA ASP A 156 10.90 -2.50 -32.13
C ASP A 156 9.58 -1.94 -31.58
N ALA A 157 9.60 -1.58 -30.30
CA ALA A 157 8.46 -1.05 -29.57
C ALA A 157 8.89 -0.04 -28.51
N TYR A 158 7.98 0.86 -28.16
CA TYR A 158 8.18 1.84 -27.10
C TYR A 158 7.96 1.21 -25.72
N TYR A 159 8.90 1.44 -24.81
CA TYR A 159 8.85 1.10 -23.40
C TYR A 159 8.80 2.36 -22.51
N PRO A 160 7.99 2.38 -21.44
CA PRO A 160 6.90 1.43 -21.18
C PRO A 160 5.81 1.58 -22.24
N GLY A 161 5.08 0.48 -22.51
CA GLY A 161 3.95 0.51 -23.45
C GLY A 161 2.69 1.14 -22.84
N GLU A 162 2.59 1.16 -21.52
CA GLU A 162 1.50 1.80 -20.77
C GLU A 162 1.80 3.28 -20.56
N ARG A 163 0.75 4.12 -20.53
CA ARG A 163 0.88 5.57 -20.32
C ARG A 163 0.61 6.01 -18.88
N PHE A 164 -0.05 5.18 -18.10
CA PHE A 164 -0.24 5.40 -16.67
C PHE A 164 -0.52 4.09 -15.93
N THR A 165 -0.30 4.10 -14.62
CA THR A 165 -0.78 3.04 -13.70
C THR A 165 -1.43 3.69 -12.49
N LEU A 166 -2.47 3.07 -11.95
CA LEU A 166 -3.12 3.45 -10.70
C LEU A 166 -2.98 2.29 -9.70
N SER A 167 -2.51 2.57 -8.49
CA SER A 167 -2.39 1.53 -7.44
C SER A 167 -3.74 1.15 -6.86
N GLU A 168 -3.78 0.03 -6.14
CA GLU A 168 -4.85 -0.21 -5.18
C GLU A 168 -4.87 0.89 -4.11
N PRO A 169 -6.05 1.21 -3.52
CA PRO A 169 -6.14 2.17 -2.44
C PRO A 169 -5.37 1.72 -1.20
N ALA A 170 -4.55 2.62 -0.66
CA ALA A 170 -3.82 2.44 0.59
C ALA A 170 -4.24 3.49 1.63
N TYR A 171 -3.96 3.21 2.90
CA TYR A 171 -4.16 4.17 3.98
C TYR A 171 -2.85 4.87 4.31
N LEU A 172 -2.85 6.20 4.19
CA LEU A 172 -1.87 7.08 4.80
C LEU A 172 -2.48 7.64 6.09
N ARG A 173 -2.28 6.94 7.21
CA ARG A 173 -2.96 7.18 8.49
C ARG A 173 -4.48 7.12 8.34
N ASP A 174 -5.14 8.26 8.44
CA ASP A 174 -6.58 8.47 8.39
C ASP A 174 -7.05 8.99 7.02
N LEU A 175 -6.16 8.99 6.03
CA LEU A 175 -6.49 9.36 4.66
C LEU A 175 -6.28 8.19 3.72
N ARG A 176 -7.28 7.91 2.89
CA ARG A 176 -7.18 6.88 1.85
C ARG A 176 -6.64 7.52 0.58
N VAL A 177 -5.62 6.91 -0.01
CA VAL A 177 -4.90 7.45 -1.17
C VAL A 177 -4.64 6.37 -2.21
N VAL A 178 -4.51 6.78 -3.47
CA VAL A 178 -3.98 5.95 -4.56
C VAL A 178 -2.73 6.62 -5.15
N SER A 179 -1.76 5.81 -5.56
CA SER A 179 -0.59 6.28 -6.30
C SER A 179 -0.88 6.25 -7.78
N LEU A 180 -0.81 7.41 -8.43
CA LEU A 180 -0.88 7.56 -9.88
C LEU A 180 0.54 7.74 -10.41
N LYS A 181 0.94 6.88 -11.36
CA LYS A 181 2.17 7.06 -12.14
C LYS A 181 1.79 7.41 -13.58
N LEU A 182 2.41 8.43 -14.16
CA LEU A 182 2.26 8.82 -15.56
C LEU A 182 3.58 8.60 -16.30
N PHE A 183 3.50 8.00 -17.48
CA PHE A 183 4.62 7.70 -18.36
C PHE A 183 4.53 8.54 -19.65
N PRO A 184 4.80 9.85 -19.58
CA PRO A 184 4.81 10.72 -20.76
C PRO A 184 6.01 10.44 -21.67
N LEU A 185 7.09 9.89 -21.12
CA LEU A 185 8.30 9.50 -21.83
C LEU A 185 8.28 8.01 -22.11
N SER A 186 8.57 7.65 -23.35
CA SER A 186 8.79 6.27 -23.77
C SER A 186 10.00 6.16 -24.69
N TYR A 187 10.71 5.04 -24.65
CA TYR A 187 11.93 4.80 -25.42
C TYR A 187 11.81 3.52 -26.25
N ASN A 188 12.26 3.58 -27.50
CA ASN A 188 12.38 2.42 -28.37
C ASN A 188 13.87 2.03 -28.52
N PRO A 189 14.30 0.88 -27.96
CA PRO A 189 15.69 0.44 -28.02
C PRO A 189 16.18 0.06 -29.42
N ALA A 190 15.30 -0.46 -30.30
CA ALA A 190 15.68 -0.89 -31.64
C ALA A 190 16.06 0.29 -32.55
N THR A 191 15.37 1.42 -32.38
CA THR A 191 15.63 2.66 -33.15
C THR A 191 16.51 3.66 -32.39
N GLY A 192 16.64 3.51 -31.07
CA GLY A 192 17.35 4.46 -30.20
C GLY A 192 16.64 5.81 -30.09
N THR A 193 15.31 5.83 -30.18
CA THR A 193 14.49 7.06 -30.15
C THR A 193 13.66 7.15 -28.87
N ALA A 194 13.60 8.34 -28.28
CA ALA A 194 12.71 8.65 -27.18
C ALA A 194 11.53 9.51 -27.69
N ALA A 195 10.34 9.23 -27.18
CA ALA A 195 9.11 9.93 -27.49
C ALA A 195 8.51 10.52 -26.20
N LEU A 196 8.30 11.83 -26.19
CA LEU A 196 7.74 12.59 -25.08
C LEU A 196 6.38 13.19 -25.45
N ILE A 197 5.36 12.88 -24.67
CA ILE A 197 4.03 13.51 -24.77
C ILE A 197 4.06 14.84 -24.02
N THR A 198 3.76 15.93 -24.74
CA THR A 198 3.87 17.29 -24.17
C THR A 198 2.71 17.68 -23.25
N GLU A 199 1.58 16.99 -23.33
CA GLU A 199 0.41 17.29 -22.48
C GLU A 199 -0.53 16.08 -22.36
N MET A 200 -0.94 15.78 -21.12
CA MET A 200 -1.83 14.68 -20.76
C MET A 200 -2.89 15.19 -19.78
N THR A 201 -4.16 14.89 -20.03
CA THR A 201 -5.24 15.16 -19.06
C THR A 201 -5.65 13.86 -18.39
N VAL A 202 -5.63 13.85 -17.06
CA VAL A 202 -6.07 12.72 -16.24
C VAL A 202 -7.37 13.08 -15.56
N THR A 203 -8.32 12.16 -15.56
CA THR A 203 -9.52 12.24 -14.72
C THR A 203 -9.62 10.98 -13.87
N VAL A 204 -9.66 11.15 -12.56
CA VAL A 204 -9.90 10.08 -11.59
C VAL A 204 -11.33 10.21 -11.09
N HIS A 205 -12.12 9.17 -11.31
CA HIS A 205 -13.50 9.07 -10.86
C HIS A 205 -13.58 8.34 -9.51
N PHE A 206 -14.42 8.84 -8.63
CA PHE A 206 -14.70 8.30 -7.31
C PHE A 206 -16.10 7.71 -7.29
N GLN A 207 -16.21 6.39 -7.11
CA GLN A 207 -17.50 5.69 -7.12
C GLN A 207 -17.80 5.09 -5.74
N GLY A 208 -19.05 5.22 -5.27
CA GLY A 208 -19.48 4.62 -4.00
C GLY A 208 -18.91 5.31 -2.75
N SER A 209 -18.69 6.62 -2.80
CA SER A 209 -18.29 7.40 -1.63
C SER A 209 -19.38 7.36 -0.54
N ASP A 210 -18.97 7.13 0.71
CA ASP A 210 -19.86 7.17 1.87
C ASP A 210 -19.26 8.04 2.97
N MET A 211 -19.68 9.30 2.97
CA MET A 211 -19.24 10.31 3.94
C MET A 211 -19.81 10.08 5.36
N ALA A 212 -20.73 9.13 5.55
CA ALA A 212 -21.32 8.81 6.86
C ALA A 212 -20.50 7.77 7.65
N VAL A 213 -19.54 7.08 7.00
CA VAL A 213 -18.65 6.11 7.66
C VAL A 213 -17.67 6.86 8.56
N ASN A 214 -17.85 6.76 9.88
CA ASN A 214 -16.98 7.30 10.92
C ASN A 214 -16.59 8.76 10.68
N GLY A 215 -17.49 9.68 11.06
CA GLY A 215 -17.46 11.10 10.74
C GLY A 215 -16.09 11.80 10.84
N PRO A 216 -15.90 12.89 10.07
CA PRO A 216 -14.58 13.45 9.79
C PRO A 216 -13.83 13.79 11.08
N LEU A 217 -12.55 13.39 11.15
CA LEU A 217 -11.68 13.79 12.24
C LEU A 217 -11.58 15.33 12.22
N THR A 218 -12.10 15.97 13.27
CA THR A 218 -12.25 17.43 13.34
C THR A 218 -10.92 18.18 13.48
N ASN A 219 -9.81 17.47 13.71
CA ASN A 219 -8.50 18.08 13.86
C ASN A 219 -7.80 18.21 12.50
N ARG A 220 -8.04 19.34 11.81
CA ARG A 220 -7.41 19.70 10.53
C ARG A 220 -5.91 20.04 10.66
N ASP A 221 -5.44 20.32 11.88
CA ASP A 221 -4.05 20.75 12.17
C ASP A 221 -3.15 19.56 12.54
N ASP A 222 -3.06 18.59 11.64
CA ASP A 222 -2.11 17.48 11.77
C ASP A 222 -0.78 17.84 11.08
N GLY A 223 0.22 18.23 11.87
CA GLY A 223 1.56 18.57 11.38
C GLY A 223 2.23 17.46 10.58
N TYR A 224 1.82 16.19 10.79
CA TYR A 224 2.30 15.07 9.99
C TYR A 224 1.77 15.13 8.55
N LEU A 225 0.46 15.34 8.38
CA LEU A 225 -0.14 15.41 7.04
C LEU A 225 0.34 16.63 6.26
N GLN A 226 0.67 17.74 6.93
CA GLN A 226 1.28 18.90 6.27
C GLN A 226 2.58 18.56 5.53
N GLY A 227 3.33 17.55 6.00
CA GLY A 227 4.50 17.02 5.28
C GLY A 227 4.18 16.41 3.91
N PHE A 228 2.93 15.99 3.69
CA PHE A 228 2.47 15.38 2.44
C PHE A 228 1.75 16.35 1.49
N ALA A 229 1.62 17.62 1.86
CA ALA A 229 0.93 18.63 1.05
C ALA A 229 1.54 18.77 -0.37
N GLY A 230 2.84 18.52 -0.52
CA GLY A 230 3.52 18.52 -1.83
C GLY A 230 3.44 17.19 -2.61
N SER A 231 2.98 16.11 -1.98
CA SER A 231 2.90 14.77 -2.60
C SER A 231 1.47 14.36 -2.97
N ILE A 232 0.46 14.91 -2.27
CA ILE A 232 -0.96 14.65 -2.52
C ILE A 232 -1.54 15.78 -3.36
N LEU A 233 -2.00 15.49 -4.57
CA LEU A 233 -2.36 16.53 -5.53
C LEU A 233 -3.63 17.31 -5.15
N ASN A 234 -4.60 16.63 -4.52
CA ASN A 234 -5.85 17.22 -4.01
C ASN A 234 -5.85 17.38 -2.48
N PHE A 235 -4.69 17.70 -1.89
CA PHE A 235 -4.52 17.75 -0.42
C PHE A 235 -5.49 18.69 0.28
N GLU A 236 -5.77 19.87 -0.30
CA GLU A 236 -6.69 20.84 0.30
C GLU A 236 -8.11 20.28 0.46
N GLN A 237 -8.58 19.48 -0.50
CA GLN A 237 -9.88 18.82 -0.43
C GLN A 237 -9.84 17.60 0.49
N ALA A 238 -8.73 16.86 0.48
CA ALA A 238 -8.54 15.63 1.25
C ALA A 238 -8.84 15.78 2.75
N GLY A 239 -8.68 16.99 3.30
CA GLY A 239 -8.96 17.29 4.71
C GLY A 239 -10.38 16.92 5.16
N GLN A 240 -11.39 16.96 4.29
CA GLN A 240 -12.76 16.58 4.63
C GLN A 240 -13.03 15.06 4.53
N TRP A 241 -12.12 14.31 3.92
CA TRP A 241 -12.22 12.86 3.71
C TRP A 241 -11.44 12.04 4.73
N ARG A 242 -10.84 12.71 5.71
CA ARG A 242 -10.13 12.07 6.82
C ARG A 242 -11.10 11.29 7.69
N HIS A 243 -10.87 10.00 7.83
CA HIS A 243 -11.69 9.10 8.63
C HIS A 243 -10.82 8.03 9.27
N THR A 244 -11.22 7.55 10.45
CA THR A 244 -10.57 6.37 11.02
C THR A 244 -10.89 5.17 10.13
N PRO A 245 -9.87 4.46 9.61
CA PRO A 245 -10.09 3.23 8.85
C PRO A 245 -10.94 2.27 9.68
N ALA A 246 -11.83 1.52 9.03
CA ALA A 246 -12.41 0.37 9.69
C ALA A 246 -11.23 -0.53 10.16
N PRO A 247 -11.22 -1.01 11.40
CA PRO A 247 -10.14 -1.87 11.87
C PRO A 247 -9.94 -3.02 10.88
N ALA A 248 -8.72 -3.15 10.36
CA ALA A 248 -8.38 -4.15 9.34
C ALA A 248 -8.36 -5.59 9.89
N GLY A 249 -8.50 -5.75 11.21
CA GLY A 249 -8.84 -7.01 11.84
C GLY A 249 -10.34 -7.07 12.10
N GLY A 250 -10.96 -8.24 11.88
CA GLY A 250 -12.22 -8.54 12.54
C GLY A 250 -12.12 -8.22 14.03
N ALA A 251 -13.25 -7.94 14.68
CA ALA A 251 -13.25 -7.72 16.12
C ALA A 251 -12.42 -8.82 16.79
N SER A 252 -11.35 -8.44 17.49
CA SER A 252 -10.62 -9.40 18.31
C SER A 252 -11.64 -9.94 19.31
N ASN A 253 -11.89 -11.25 19.28
CA ASN A 253 -12.79 -11.92 20.22
C ASN A 253 -12.16 -12.04 21.62
N PHE A 254 -11.24 -11.12 21.98
CA PHE A 254 -10.68 -11.07 23.31
C PHE A 254 -11.81 -10.84 24.31
N PRO A 255 -12.00 -11.75 25.28
CA PRO A 255 -13.12 -11.64 26.20
C PRO A 255 -12.95 -10.39 27.06
N THR A 256 -14.07 -9.69 27.31
CA THR A 256 -14.10 -8.56 28.25
C THR A 256 -14.88 -8.97 29.49
N GLY A 257 -14.36 -8.61 30.67
CA GLY A 257 -15.01 -8.96 31.95
C GLY A 257 -14.89 -10.42 32.38
N ILE A 258 -14.00 -11.20 31.75
CA ILE A 258 -13.63 -12.56 32.14
C ILE A 258 -12.14 -12.57 32.49
N ASP A 259 -11.76 -13.39 33.47
CA ASP A 259 -10.35 -13.57 33.82
C ASP A 259 -9.60 -14.29 32.69
N THR A 260 -8.48 -13.68 32.26
CA THR A 260 -7.62 -14.17 31.20
C THR A 260 -6.20 -14.34 31.71
N TYR A 261 -5.53 -15.40 31.26
CA TYR A 261 -4.22 -15.78 31.75
C TYR A 261 -3.23 -15.75 30.60
N ARG A 262 -2.11 -15.07 30.84
CA ARG A 262 -1.06 -14.88 29.83
C ARG A 262 -0.01 -15.99 29.96
N ILE A 263 0.31 -16.63 28.85
CA ILE A 263 1.30 -17.70 28.74
C ILE A 263 2.50 -17.14 27.96
N ALA A 264 3.68 -17.14 28.58
CA ALA A 264 4.93 -16.75 27.93
C ALA A 264 5.56 -17.98 27.27
N VAL A 265 5.87 -17.89 25.98
CA VAL A 265 6.51 -18.94 25.18
C VAL A 265 7.86 -18.44 24.70
N THR A 266 8.93 -19.14 25.08
CA THR A 266 10.33 -18.78 24.77
C THR A 266 11.04 -19.84 23.92
N ALA A 267 10.31 -20.86 23.45
CA ALA A 267 10.85 -21.91 22.58
C ALA A 267 9.75 -22.46 21.68
N ASP A 268 10.11 -22.82 20.44
CA ASP A 268 9.21 -23.51 19.53
C ASP A 268 8.91 -24.92 20.02
N GLY A 269 7.66 -25.35 19.90
CA GLY A 269 7.30 -26.75 20.14
C GLY A 269 5.98 -26.94 20.88
N ILE A 270 5.78 -28.18 21.35
CA ILE A 270 4.61 -28.54 22.14
C ILE A 270 4.87 -28.16 23.59
N HIS A 271 4.02 -27.29 24.12
CA HIS A 271 4.01 -26.87 25.52
C HIS A 271 2.87 -27.54 26.26
N GLU A 272 3.08 -27.82 27.54
CA GLU A 272 2.09 -28.39 28.44
C GLU A 272 1.87 -27.43 29.62
N ILE A 273 0.61 -27.11 29.88
CA ILE A 273 0.18 -26.30 31.03
C ILE A 273 -0.65 -27.22 31.93
N SER A 274 -0.12 -27.54 33.10
CA SER A 274 -0.79 -28.44 34.04
C SER A 274 -1.90 -27.72 34.80
N TYR A 275 -2.81 -28.50 35.40
CA TYR A 275 -3.76 -28.02 36.40
C TYR A 275 -3.09 -27.15 37.47
N ALA A 276 -1.92 -27.56 37.96
CA ALA A 276 -1.19 -26.85 39.01
C ALA A 276 -0.64 -25.50 38.53
N ASP A 277 -0.23 -25.39 37.28
CA ASP A 277 0.28 -24.14 36.70
C ASP A 277 -0.83 -23.09 36.59
N LEU A 278 -2.01 -23.49 36.11
CA LEU A 278 -3.17 -22.60 36.02
C LEU A 278 -3.69 -22.20 37.40
N GLN A 279 -3.73 -23.15 38.35
CA GLN A 279 -4.07 -22.84 39.74
C GLN A 279 -3.10 -21.84 40.36
N ALA A 280 -1.79 -22.02 40.14
CA ALA A 280 -0.75 -21.12 40.64
C ALA A 280 -0.84 -19.72 40.01
N ALA A 281 -1.30 -19.63 38.75
CA ALA A 281 -1.58 -18.37 38.07
C ALA A 281 -2.85 -17.66 38.58
N GLY A 282 -3.63 -18.30 39.46
CA GLY A 282 -4.85 -17.75 40.05
C GLY A 282 -6.12 -18.09 39.27
N MET A 283 -6.09 -19.11 38.41
CA MET A 283 -7.29 -19.64 37.76
C MET A 283 -8.08 -20.52 38.73
N ASP A 284 -9.39 -20.30 38.80
CA ASP A 284 -10.32 -21.12 39.58
C ASP A 284 -10.60 -22.45 38.86
N VAL A 285 -9.54 -23.25 38.71
CA VAL A 285 -9.53 -24.53 37.98
C VAL A 285 -10.52 -25.56 38.53
N ASP A 286 -10.93 -25.42 39.80
CA ASP A 286 -11.92 -26.31 40.43
C ASP A 286 -13.34 -26.15 39.85
N ASN A 287 -13.64 -25.02 39.20
CA ASN A 287 -14.97 -24.69 38.68
C ASN A 287 -15.00 -24.51 37.15
N ILE A 288 -14.00 -25.06 36.44
CA ILE A 288 -13.88 -24.93 34.98
C ILE A 288 -14.23 -26.25 34.29
N ASP A 289 -15.07 -26.15 33.24
CA ASP A 289 -15.23 -27.22 32.25
C ASP A 289 -14.10 -27.11 31.21
N PRO A 290 -13.20 -28.11 31.10
CA PRO A 290 -12.12 -28.10 30.11
C PRO A 290 -12.58 -27.93 28.66
N GLY A 291 -13.82 -28.32 28.35
CA GLY A 291 -14.46 -28.14 27.05
C GLY A 291 -14.86 -26.70 26.75
N THR A 292 -14.61 -25.77 27.66
CA THR A 292 -14.86 -24.32 27.48
C THR A 292 -13.59 -23.49 27.48
N LEU A 293 -12.42 -24.15 27.54
CA LEU A 293 -11.15 -23.45 27.44
C LEU A 293 -10.98 -22.92 26.02
N GLU A 294 -10.56 -21.67 25.90
CA GLU A 294 -10.20 -21.06 24.62
C GLU A 294 -8.82 -20.44 24.73
N MET A 295 -8.03 -20.61 23.67
CA MET A 295 -6.69 -20.06 23.58
C MET A 295 -6.60 -19.11 22.38
N MET A 296 -5.80 -18.05 22.50
CA MET A 296 -5.53 -17.17 21.37
C MET A 296 -4.10 -16.67 21.29
N TYR A 297 -3.71 -16.33 20.07
CA TYR A 297 -2.45 -15.67 19.74
C TYR A 297 -2.72 -14.61 18.66
N ARG A 298 -2.34 -13.36 18.93
CA ARG A 298 -2.54 -12.19 18.04
C ARG A 298 -3.98 -12.05 17.52
N GLY A 299 -4.96 -12.39 18.36
CA GLY A 299 -6.39 -12.32 18.05
C GLY A 299 -6.95 -13.51 17.27
N ASN A 300 -6.14 -14.53 16.96
CA ASN A 300 -6.57 -15.75 16.30
C ASN A 300 -6.70 -16.91 17.30
N PRO A 301 -7.70 -17.79 17.18
CA PRO A 301 -7.82 -18.98 18.01
C PRO A 301 -6.62 -19.91 17.85
N VAL A 302 -6.14 -20.47 18.95
CA VAL A 302 -5.04 -21.43 19.01
C VAL A 302 -5.61 -22.80 19.35
N ALA A 303 -5.23 -23.80 18.56
CA ALA A 303 -5.65 -25.17 18.79
C ALA A 303 -4.90 -25.79 19.99
N TYR A 304 -5.61 -26.50 20.85
CA TYR A 304 -5.03 -27.23 21.96
C TYR A 304 -5.60 -28.65 22.10
N GLN A 305 -4.86 -29.51 22.78
CA GLN A 305 -5.29 -30.82 23.22
C GLN A 305 -5.49 -30.77 24.74
N PHE A 306 -6.68 -31.13 25.21
CA PHE A 306 -6.88 -31.43 26.62
C PHE A 306 -6.43 -32.86 26.90
N VAL A 307 -5.52 -33.01 27.86
CA VAL A 307 -4.99 -34.29 28.33
C VAL A 307 -5.63 -34.58 29.68
N GLY A 308 -6.68 -35.38 29.66
CA GLY A 308 -7.43 -35.73 30.85
C GLY A 308 -8.10 -37.10 30.74
N ASN A 309 -8.97 -37.40 31.69
CA ASN A 309 -9.68 -38.69 31.76
C ASN A 309 -10.97 -38.73 30.91
N GLY A 310 -11.33 -37.62 30.25
CA GLY A 310 -12.49 -37.51 29.35
C GLY A 310 -13.80 -37.11 30.02
N ASN A 311 -13.76 -36.68 31.29
CA ASN A 311 -14.87 -36.00 31.93
C ASN A 311 -14.83 -34.48 31.65
N ASN A 312 -15.83 -33.74 32.15
CA ASN A 312 -15.92 -32.28 32.03
C ASN A 312 -15.43 -31.57 33.31
N VAL A 313 -14.47 -32.16 34.02
CA VAL A 313 -13.93 -31.61 35.28
C VAL A 313 -12.43 -31.51 35.14
N PHE A 314 -11.86 -30.33 35.39
CA PHE A 314 -10.42 -30.20 35.39
C PHE A 314 -9.83 -30.71 36.71
N GLU A 315 -9.05 -31.79 36.68
CA GLU A 315 -8.52 -32.45 37.88
C GLU A 315 -6.98 -32.40 37.96
N SER A 316 -6.46 -32.64 39.17
CA SER A 316 -5.02 -32.77 39.38
C SER A 316 -4.43 -33.93 38.55
N GLY A 317 -3.39 -33.62 37.76
CA GLY A 317 -2.76 -34.57 36.84
C GLY A 317 -3.22 -34.43 35.38
N GLU A 318 -4.18 -33.54 35.12
CA GLU A 318 -4.60 -33.18 33.76
C GLU A 318 -3.88 -31.91 33.27
N ALA A 319 -3.89 -31.70 31.95
CA ALA A 319 -3.16 -30.61 31.33
C ALA A 319 -3.75 -30.16 29.99
N VAL A 320 -3.37 -28.94 29.59
CA VAL A 320 -3.60 -28.39 28.26
C VAL A 320 -2.28 -28.44 27.48
N ARG A 321 -2.29 -29.05 26.29
CA ARG A 321 -1.15 -29.07 25.37
C ARG A 321 -1.43 -28.24 24.14
N PHE A 322 -0.48 -27.41 23.73
CA PHE A 322 -0.60 -26.61 22.52
C PHE A 322 0.76 -26.44 21.85
N TYR A 323 0.76 -26.13 20.57
CA TYR A 323 1.99 -25.75 19.86
C TYR A 323 2.20 -24.25 20.00
N GLY A 324 3.34 -23.87 20.57
CA GLY A 324 3.76 -22.48 20.73
C GLY A 324 4.98 -22.20 19.88
N GLU A 325 5.05 -20.99 19.35
CA GLU A 325 6.17 -20.50 18.54
C GLU A 325 6.87 -19.36 19.28
N ILE A 326 8.19 -19.23 19.10
CA ILE A 326 8.94 -18.06 19.54
C ILE A 326 8.54 -16.82 18.76
N PHE A 327 8.91 -15.66 19.28
CA PHE A 327 8.74 -14.41 18.56
C PHE A 327 9.57 -14.46 17.27
N ASP A 328 8.88 -14.57 16.13
CA ASP A 328 9.43 -14.54 14.77
C ASP A 328 9.00 -13.22 14.13
N SER A 329 9.95 -12.30 14.01
CA SER A 329 9.75 -10.97 13.42
C SER A 329 11.03 -10.48 12.75
N SER A 330 11.14 -9.18 12.47
CA SER A 330 12.37 -8.66 11.89
C SER A 330 13.57 -8.94 12.82
N ARG A 331 14.74 -9.18 12.21
CA ARG A 331 16.03 -9.36 12.91
C ARG A 331 16.30 -8.29 13.98
N TYR A 332 15.80 -7.06 13.79
CA TYR A 332 15.95 -5.97 14.76
C TYR A 332 15.10 -6.15 16.02
N GLU A 333 13.92 -6.76 15.91
CA GLU A 333 13.01 -6.97 17.03
C GLU A 333 13.40 -8.20 17.86
N GLU A 334 13.88 -9.27 17.20
CA GLU A 334 14.39 -10.50 17.88
C GLU A 334 15.60 -10.22 18.80
N LEU A 335 16.34 -9.14 18.56
CA LEU A 335 17.42 -8.68 19.46
C LEU A 335 16.91 -8.21 20.83
N TYR A 336 15.64 -7.85 20.94
CA TYR A 336 15.04 -7.28 22.15
C TYR A 336 13.89 -8.12 22.71
N GLU A 337 13.29 -9.01 21.91
CA GLU A 337 12.17 -9.86 22.31
C GLU A 337 12.39 -11.31 21.84
N ASP A 338 12.42 -12.25 22.79
CA ASP A 338 12.52 -13.70 22.55
C ASP A 338 11.26 -14.45 23.01
N THR A 339 10.24 -13.71 23.45
CA THR A 339 9.07 -14.25 24.15
C THR A 339 7.78 -13.88 23.42
N ASN A 340 7.02 -14.89 23.00
CA ASN A 340 5.65 -14.71 22.54
C ASN A 340 4.65 -14.84 23.69
N PHE A 341 3.52 -14.12 23.57
CA PHE A 341 2.45 -14.18 24.55
C PHE A 341 1.17 -14.76 23.96
N TYR A 342 0.77 -15.89 24.52
CA TYR A 342 -0.51 -16.54 24.29
C TYR A 342 -1.46 -16.21 25.43
N TRP A 343 -2.76 -16.35 25.19
CA TRP A 343 -3.79 -16.12 26.20
C TRP A 343 -4.70 -17.34 26.31
N ILE A 344 -5.13 -17.66 27.52
CA ILE A 344 -6.10 -18.71 27.82
C ILE A 344 -7.16 -18.21 28.81
N TRP A 345 -8.40 -18.63 28.61
CA TRP A 345 -9.52 -18.38 29.54
C TRP A 345 -10.56 -19.51 29.47
N ALA A 346 -11.47 -19.52 30.45
CA ALA A 346 -12.60 -20.44 30.50
C ALA A 346 -13.90 -19.75 30.10
N GLY A 347 -14.91 -20.55 29.71
CA GLY A 347 -16.20 -20.04 29.23
C GLY A 347 -16.19 -19.54 27.78
N GLY A 348 -15.13 -19.86 27.02
CA GLY A 348 -14.99 -19.55 25.59
C GLY A 348 -15.45 -20.70 24.67
N THR A 349 -15.07 -20.59 23.39
CA THR A 349 -15.30 -21.61 22.36
C THR A 349 -13.99 -22.35 22.07
N PRO A 350 -13.89 -23.66 22.39
CA PRO A 350 -12.64 -24.38 22.24
C PRO A 350 -12.26 -24.57 20.77
N THR A 351 -10.96 -24.45 20.48
CA THR A 351 -10.35 -24.93 19.24
C THR A 351 -9.53 -26.16 19.57
N LEU A 352 -10.05 -27.36 19.26
CA LEU A 352 -9.38 -28.62 19.60
C LEU A 352 -8.43 -29.05 18.48
N ALA A 353 -7.21 -29.45 18.86
CA ALA A 353 -6.27 -30.09 17.95
C ALA A 353 -6.85 -31.44 17.48
N GLY A 354 -6.91 -31.65 16.16
CA GLY A 354 -7.42 -32.89 15.59
C GLY A 354 -6.49 -34.07 15.88
N ASN A 355 -7.06 -35.20 16.32
CA ASN A 355 -6.35 -36.47 16.32
C ASN A 355 -6.40 -37.06 14.90
N SER A 356 -5.34 -36.91 14.11
CA SER A 356 -5.14 -37.78 12.96
C SER A 356 -4.59 -39.11 13.48
N SER A 357 -5.34 -40.20 13.29
CA SER A 357 -4.73 -41.53 13.35
C SER A 357 -3.58 -41.52 12.35
N SER A 358 -2.39 -41.90 12.79
CA SER A 358 -1.25 -42.17 11.90
C SER A 358 -1.57 -43.39 11.06
N ASP A 359 -2.45 -43.23 10.07
CA ASP A 359 -2.72 -44.25 9.08
C ASP A 359 -1.42 -44.41 8.28
N SER A 360 -0.67 -45.46 8.65
CA SER A 360 0.67 -45.80 8.20
C SER A 360 1.76 -44.78 8.58
N GLY A 361 2.79 -45.27 9.28
CA GLY A 361 4.04 -44.54 9.38
C GLY A 361 4.51 -44.20 7.98
N GLN A 362 4.51 -42.90 7.65
CA GLN A 362 5.19 -42.39 6.48
C GLN A 362 6.60 -42.99 6.51
N PRO A 363 7.03 -43.74 5.46
CA PRO A 363 8.39 -44.28 5.46
C PRO A 363 9.33 -43.10 5.62
N ALA A 364 10.25 -43.19 6.59
CA ALA A 364 11.29 -42.18 6.75
C ALA A 364 11.92 -41.93 5.38
N ALA A 365 11.91 -40.67 4.93
CA ALA A 365 12.50 -40.33 3.64
C ALA A 365 13.98 -40.75 3.67
N THR A 366 14.34 -41.71 2.82
CA THR A 366 15.71 -42.24 2.73
C THR A 366 16.58 -41.42 1.78
N SER A 367 15.97 -40.45 1.09
CA SER A 367 16.64 -39.53 0.16
C SER A 367 15.86 -38.22 0.09
N PHE A 368 16.59 -37.11 0.05
CA PHE A 368 16.04 -35.77 -0.12
C PHE A 368 16.59 -35.20 -1.44
N ARG A 369 15.77 -34.47 -2.21
CA ARG A 369 16.20 -33.84 -3.47
C ARG A 369 17.23 -32.75 -3.23
N ASP A 370 17.06 -32.02 -2.13
CA ASP A 370 17.91 -30.93 -1.70
C ASP A 370 18.21 -31.10 -0.21
N THR A 371 19.44 -30.76 0.19
CA THR A 371 19.86 -30.69 1.59
C THR A 371 20.16 -29.23 1.89
N VAL A 372 19.40 -28.62 2.78
CA VAL A 372 19.69 -27.28 3.29
C VAL A 372 20.37 -27.47 4.65
N ILE A 373 21.60 -26.97 4.77
CA ILE A 373 22.30 -26.90 6.05
C ILE A 373 21.96 -25.54 6.64
N LEU A 374 21.18 -25.54 7.71
CA LEU A 374 20.95 -24.36 8.54
C LEU A 374 21.99 -24.43 9.66
N GLU A 375 22.91 -23.48 9.71
CA GLU A 375 23.79 -23.33 10.87
C GLU A 375 22.95 -22.84 12.05
N ALA A 376 23.17 -23.43 13.24
CA ALA A 376 22.59 -22.93 14.46
C ALA A 376 23.10 -21.50 14.70
N GLN A 377 22.17 -20.55 14.86
CA GLN A 377 22.51 -19.18 15.23
C GLN A 377 23.05 -19.17 16.67
N ASN A 378 24.36 -19.36 16.81
CA ASN A 378 25.07 -19.20 18.08
C ASN A 378 25.64 -17.78 18.13
N TRP A 379 25.04 -16.92 18.96
CA TRP A 379 25.57 -15.57 19.22
C TRP A 379 26.50 -15.56 20.44
N TYR A 380 27.62 -14.83 20.31
CA TYR A 380 28.60 -14.53 21.37
C TYR A 380 28.45 -13.09 21.85
#